data_AF-A0A7W6RRD0-F1
#
_entry.id   AF-A0A7W6RRD0-F1
#
_cell.length_a   1.000
_cell.length_b   1.000
_cell.length_c   1.000
_cell.angle_alpha   90.00
_cell.angle_beta   90.00
_cell.angle_gamma   90.00
#
_symmetry.space_group_name_H-M   'P 1'
#
loop_
_entity.id
_entity.type
_entity.pdbx_description
1 polymer ?
#
loop_
_entity_poly.entity_id
_entity_poly.type
_entity_poly.pdbx_seq_one_letter_code
_entity_poly.pdbx_strand_id
1 'polypeptide(L)'
;MPADPLTGGELIYVSQNGNSRKMTLGAVGAQLLEDTGQTAAHATLGITTGEAGQIVMAQESPGDVRGYLDIPAYVGTRTALKALDTTDDTVAYLKESGREGVFKWTTGDYSTQVAGDTREGVYVKADDTAASSGAWVRAFTGPEDIRWYGAAIDGINDDTDAGNALLFGGNKHVYFPPGEYLIIGPLRVYENTVIDLHPDAHITLTTTDGTSLFVNGEVGNDSYATGYDGDGNIWIRGGTFDCTTNRSTGSGQAAFVQMAHAENIFIEGMVCKSLWSGHFIELNAIKHGSVRNCVFSGQVLDTGDSGRDAINIDFSYEVGFPLFGGWDGTVCDDILIEGNLFDGVQTSASSHGSTEPTPHQKNIKIVNNTIRNIGEFGIWGRYWDRPIISGNTIHGCGLQGIVLDTCERAVVSGNSIRKVNQDNAATHALQLQTCTNCSVIGNNISTDTGNFYAYALRAFSGSGNIFEHNRSDKGSSGYANITEDTTQVDRRFSKDLGDDAVWSITPPRGLGQGVVRIVCESTSNPTVRGEFFYRVVSSAAMTAMWKAPSATSAETTGALTGTTGTDGIMTVSADVTSGKIYIENRRGSSVIVNVEFMG
;
A
#
# COMPACT_ATOMS: atom_id res chain seq x y z
N MET A 1 -39.42 -43.98 -94.51
CA MET A 1 -39.71 -44.90 -93.39
C MET A 1 -39.28 -44.21 -92.11
N PRO A 2 -40.02 -44.39 -91.00
CA PRO A 2 -39.90 -43.57 -89.81
C PRO A 2 -38.62 -43.87 -89.04
N ALA A 3 -38.17 -42.87 -88.26
CA ALA A 3 -37.06 -42.97 -87.33
C ALA A 3 -37.33 -44.03 -86.27
N ASP A 4 -36.38 -44.93 -86.05
CA ASP A 4 -36.32 -45.70 -84.82
C ASP A 4 -35.82 -44.78 -83.69
N PRO A 5 -36.53 -44.68 -82.56
CA PRO A 5 -35.99 -44.04 -81.37
C PRO A 5 -34.91 -44.95 -80.78
N LEU A 6 -33.70 -44.43 -80.61
CA LEU A 6 -32.65 -45.10 -79.85
C LEU A 6 -33.19 -45.41 -78.44
N THR A 7 -33.35 -46.69 -78.13
CA THR A 7 -33.68 -47.17 -76.79
C THR A 7 -32.48 -46.95 -75.88
N GLY A 8 -32.69 -46.33 -74.72
CA GLY A 8 -31.62 -45.99 -73.77
C GLY A 8 -30.73 -47.18 -73.43
N GLY A 9 -29.41 -46.99 -73.51
CA GLY A 9 -28.41 -48.00 -73.17
C GLY A 9 -27.15 -48.05 -74.04
N GLU A 10 -27.08 -47.36 -75.19
CA GLU A 10 -25.88 -47.38 -76.03
C GLU A 10 -24.75 -46.48 -75.49
N LEU A 11 -23.54 -47.06 -75.46
CA LEU A 11 -22.29 -46.40 -75.08
C LEU A 11 -21.75 -45.57 -76.26
N ILE A 12 -21.48 -44.29 -76.05
CA ILE A 12 -20.81 -43.44 -77.04
C ILE A 12 -19.45 -43.00 -76.48
N TYR A 13 -18.42 -43.07 -77.32
CA TYR A 13 -17.09 -42.52 -77.05
C TYR A 13 -16.97 -41.16 -77.73
N VAL A 14 -16.77 -40.11 -76.95
CA VAL A 14 -16.49 -38.77 -77.48
C VAL A 14 -15.02 -38.45 -77.18
N SER A 15 -14.26 -38.09 -78.22
CA SER A 15 -12.89 -37.61 -78.09
C SER A 15 -12.84 -36.10 -78.29
N GLN A 16 -12.21 -35.41 -77.33
CA GLN A 16 -11.85 -34.01 -77.47
C GLN A 16 -10.45 -33.82 -76.90
N ASN A 17 -9.56 -33.22 -77.69
CA ASN A 17 -8.16 -32.96 -77.33
C ASN A 17 -7.39 -34.20 -76.83
N GLY A 18 -7.58 -35.36 -77.47
CA GLY A 18 -6.77 -36.57 -77.23
C GLY A 18 -7.22 -37.47 -76.06
N ASN A 19 -8.28 -37.11 -75.33
CA ASN A 19 -8.84 -37.96 -74.27
C ASN A 19 -10.19 -38.56 -74.69
N SER A 20 -10.38 -39.85 -74.42
CA SER A 20 -11.63 -40.58 -74.68
C SER A 20 -12.48 -40.66 -73.40
N ARG A 21 -13.75 -40.21 -73.46
CA ARG A 21 -14.70 -40.31 -72.33
C ARG A 21 -15.84 -41.29 -72.63
N LYS A 22 -16.30 -42.02 -71.61
CA LYS A 22 -17.44 -42.97 -71.68
C LYS A 22 -18.74 -42.26 -71.28
N MET A 23 -19.79 -42.37 -72.09
CA MET A 23 -21.13 -41.85 -71.77
C MET A 23 -22.21 -42.86 -72.15
N THR A 24 -23.28 -42.93 -71.36
CA THR A 24 -24.53 -43.66 -71.69
C THR A 24 -25.67 -42.66 -71.76
N LEU A 25 -26.46 -42.68 -72.84
CA LEU A 25 -27.54 -41.72 -73.06
C LEU A 25 -28.85 -42.19 -72.38
N GLY A 26 -29.35 -41.42 -71.41
CA GLY A 26 -30.67 -41.59 -70.81
C GLY A 26 -31.69 -40.58 -71.36
N ALA A 27 -32.99 -40.89 -71.22
CA ALA A 27 -34.10 -40.17 -71.86
C ALA A 27 -34.30 -38.68 -71.44
N VAL A 28 -33.44 -38.12 -70.58
CA VAL A 28 -33.53 -36.71 -70.14
C VAL A 28 -32.16 -35.99 -70.10
N GLY A 29 -31.14 -36.51 -70.78
CA GLY A 29 -29.82 -35.87 -70.89
C GLY A 29 -28.66 -36.74 -70.42
N ALA A 30 -27.44 -36.36 -70.82
CA ALA A 30 -26.22 -37.10 -70.52
C ALA A 30 -25.81 -36.92 -69.04
N GLN A 31 -25.69 -38.02 -68.31
CA GLN A 31 -25.18 -38.04 -66.94
C GLN A 31 -23.73 -38.53 -66.96
N LEU A 32 -22.79 -37.70 -66.52
CA LEU A 32 -21.37 -38.06 -66.37
C LEU A 32 -21.25 -39.10 -65.24
N LEU A 33 -20.71 -40.29 -65.53
CA LEU A 33 -20.72 -41.39 -64.56
C LEU A 33 -19.49 -41.51 -63.68
N GLU A 34 -18.31 -40.99 -64.04
CA GLU A 34 -17.14 -41.05 -63.16
C GLU A 34 -16.23 -39.83 -63.40
N ASP A 35 -16.13 -38.97 -62.40
CA ASP A 35 -15.10 -37.94 -62.27
C ASP A 35 -14.09 -38.43 -61.23
N THR A 36 -13.00 -39.02 -61.70
CA THR A 36 -11.93 -39.53 -60.83
C THR A 36 -11.09 -38.36 -60.34
N GLY A 37 -11.53 -37.80 -59.21
CA GLY A 37 -10.65 -37.17 -58.23
C GLY A 37 -10.59 -35.65 -58.25
N GLN A 38 -11.62 -35.00 -57.69
CA GLN A 38 -11.51 -33.85 -56.75
C GLN A 38 -12.87 -33.16 -56.53
N THR A 39 -13.83 -33.33 -57.45
CA THR A 39 -15.07 -32.52 -57.48
C THR A 39 -16.18 -33.02 -56.56
N ALA A 40 -16.10 -34.27 -56.07
CA ALA A 40 -17.10 -34.85 -55.17
C ALA A 40 -17.12 -34.27 -53.75
N ALA A 41 -16.07 -33.55 -53.32
CA ALA A 41 -16.03 -32.92 -52.00
C ALA A 41 -16.79 -31.58 -51.93
N HIS A 42 -17.07 -30.94 -53.07
CA HIS A 42 -17.54 -29.54 -53.09
C HIS A 42 -19.07 -29.37 -53.23
N ALA A 43 -19.82 -30.41 -53.56
CA ALA A 43 -21.28 -30.34 -53.66
C ALA A 43 -21.99 -30.18 -52.29
N THR A 44 -21.31 -30.49 -51.19
CA THR A 44 -21.89 -30.47 -49.84
C THR A 44 -21.96 -29.06 -49.22
N LEU A 45 -21.31 -28.06 -49.82
CA LEU A 45 -21.22 -26.69 -49.28
C LEU A 45 -21.95 -25.60 -50.10
N GLY A 46 -22.61 -25.95 -51.20
CA GLY A 46 -23.45 -25.01 -51.97
C GLY A 46 -22.71 -23.85 -52.66
N ILE A 47 -21.38 -23.92 -52.78
CA ILE A 47 -20.57 -22.89 -53.44
C ILE A 47 -20.58 -23.13 -54.96
N THR A 48 -21.06 -22.15 -55.73
CA THR A 48 -20.94 -22.16 -57.19
C THR A 48 -19.75 -21.30 -57.59
N THR A 49 -18.55 -21.88 -57.72
CA THR A 49 -17.39 -21.19 -58.30
C THR A 49 -17.50 -21.24 -59.83
N GLY A 50 -17.41 -20.08 -60.51
CA GLY A 50 -17.31 -20.04 -61.97
C GLY A 50 -16.00 -20.66 -62.47
N GLU A 51 -15.86 -20.95 -63.77
CA GLU A 51 -14.67 -21.60 -64.36
C GLU A 51 -13.34 -20.98 -63.91
N ALA A 52 -13.28 -19.65 -63.75
CA ALA A 52 -12.09 -18.95 -63.24
C ALA A 52 -11.74 -19.33 -61.79
N GLY A 53 -12.74 -19.56 -60.92
CA GLY A 53 -12.54 -19.99 -59.54
C GLY A 53 -12.16 -21.48 -59.41
N GLN A 54 -12.49 -22.31 -60.41
CA GLN A 54 -12.04 -23.71 -60.45
C GLN A 54 -10.61 -23.84 -60.96
N ILE A 55 -10.16 -22.95 -61.83
CA ILE A 55 -8.77 -22.93 -62.33
C ILE A 55 -7.78 -22.51 -61.24
N VAL A 56 -8.12 -21.49 -60.44
CA VAL A 56 -7.28 -21.05 -59.30
C VAL A 56 -7.19 -22.16 -58.24
N MET A 57 -8.30 -22.81 -57.88
CA MET A 57 -8.30 -23.87 -56.87
C MET A 57 -7.67 -25.20 -57.32
N ALA A 58 -7.44 -25.39 -58.63
CA ALA A 58 -6.88 -26.62 -59.19
C ALA A 58 -5.38 -26.52 -59.53
N GLN A 59 -4.77 -25.32 -59.51
CA GLN A 59 -3.35 -25.12 -59.81
C GLN A 59 -2.52 -24.61 -58.62
N GLU A 60 -3.17 -24.11 -57.59
CA GLU A 60 -2.55 -23.39 -56.49
C GLU A 60 -2.59 -24.29 -55.24
N SER A 61 -1.44 -24.46 -54.58
CA SER A 61 -1.35 -25.13 -53.27
C SER A 61 -2.21 -24.38 -52.23
N PRO A 62 -2.55 -24.97 -51.08
CA PRO A 62 -3.27 -24.24 -50.03
C PRO A 62 -2.63 -22.90 -49.59
N GLY A 63 -1.31 -22.74 -49.78
CA GLY A 63 -0.60 -21.47 -49.56
C GLY A 63 -0.87 -20.42 -50.63
N ASP A 64 -0.98 -20.85 -51.88
CA ASP A 64 -1.23 -19.97 -53.01
C ASP A 64 -2.65 -19.33 -52.96
N VAL A 65 -3.66 -20.05 -52.46
CA VAL A 65 -5.02 -19.50 -52.21
C VAL A 65 -5.03 -18.50 -51.04
N ARG A 66 -4.12 -18.63 -50.05
CA ARG A 66 -4.01 -17.71 -48.91
C ARG A 66 -3.53 -16.33 -49.34
N GLY A 67 -2.59 -16.23 -50.27
CA GLY A 67 -2.08 -14.96 -50.80
C GLY A 67 -3.15 -14.06 -51.45
N TYR A 68 -4.32 -14.63 -51.82
CA TYR A 68 -5.45 -13.89 -52.39
C TYR A 68 -6.54 -13.50 -51.37
N LEU A 69 -6.43 -13.94 -50.11
CA LEU A 69 -7.39 -13.68 -49.05
C LEU A 69 -6.91 -12.53 -48.15
N ASP A 70 -7.53 -11.35 -48.29
CA ASP A 70 -7.23 -10.16 -47.46
C ASP A 70 -7.89 -10.23 -46.07
N ILE A 71 -7.79 -11.38 -45.40
CA ILE A 71 -8.36 -11.62 -44.06
C ILE A 71 -7.30 -12.21 -43.12
N PRO A 72 -7.26 -11.80 -41.83
CA PRO A 72 -6.34 -12.35 -40.86
C PRO A 72 -6.45 -13.88 -40.71
N ALA A 73 -5.34 -14.55 -40.44
CA ALA A 73 -5.34 -15.97 -40.10
C ALA A 73 -5.96 -16.21 -38.72
N TYR A 74 -6.91 -17.15 -38.60
CA TYR A 74 -7.51 -17.53 -37.31
C TYR A 74 -6.95 -18.86 -36.84
N VAL A 75 -6.06 -18.82 -35.85
CA VAL A 75 -5.33 -19.99 -35.36
C VAL A 75 -5.84 -20.44 -33.99
N GLY A 76 -5.92 -21.76 -33.78
CA GLY A 76 -6.48 -22.33 -32.54
C GLY A 76 -5.48 -22.43 -31.38
N THR A 77 -4.18 -22.41 -31.66
CA THR A 77 -3.10 -22.60 -30.68
C THR A 77 -1.90 -21.73 -31.04
N ARG A 78 -1.05 -21.43 -30.05
CA ARG A 78 0.25 -20.80 -30.29
C ARG A 78 1.13 -21.61 -31.23
N THR A 79 1.11 -22.95 -31.17
CA THR A 79 1.81 -23.79 -32.15
C THR A 79 1.39 -23.48 -33.59
N ALA A 80 0.09 -23.29 -33.84
CA ALA A 80 -0.39 -22.91 -35.16
C ALA A 80 -0.03 -21.46 -35.53
N LEU A 81 0.06 -20.54 -34.56
CA LEU A 81 0.56 -19.17 -34.79
C LEU A 81 2.03 -19.16 -35.22
N LYS A 82 2.86 -19.98 -34.56
CA LYS A 82 4.32 -20.06 -34.81
C LYS A 82 4.63 -20.63 -36.20
N ALA A 83 3.77 -21.49 -36.72
CA ALA A 83 3.90 -22.14 -38.02
C ALA A 83 3.36 -21.30 -39.20
N LEU A 84 2.81 -20.11 -38.97
CA LEU A 84 2.36 -19.23 -40.05
C LEU A 84 3.54 -18.71 -40.89
N ASP A 85 3.32 -18.55 -42.19
CA ASP A 85 4.32 -17.95 -43.08
C ASP A 85 4.32 -16.44 -42.86
N THR A 86 5.37 -15.93 -42.21
CA THR A 86 5.48 -14.51 -41.85
C THR A 86 5.63 -13.55 -43.04
N THR A 87 5.82 -14.07 -44.26
CA THR A 87 5.86 -13.26 -45.49
C THR A 87 4.47 -13.03 -46.09
N ASP A 88 3.56 -13.99 -45.90
CA ASP A 88 2.18 -13.94 -46.39
C ASP A 88 1.21 -13.51 -45.26
N ASP A 89 1.32 -14.14 -44.09
CA ASP A 89 0.54 -13.82 -42.90
C ASP A 89 1.25 -12.73 -42.09
N THR A 90 0.73 -11.50 -42.16
CA THR A 90 1.24 -10.37 -41.36
C THR A 90 0.39 -10.09 -40.11
N VAL A 91 -0.82 -10.62 -40.05
CA VAL A 91 -1.77 -10.48 -38.94
C VAL A 91 -2.51 -11.79 -38.71
N ALA A 92 -2.55 -12.22 -37.45
CA ALA A 92 -3.26 -13.41 -37.02
C ALA A 92 -4.12 -13.13 -35.78
N TYR A 93 -5.23 -13.84 -35.65
CA TYR A 93 -6.06 -13.89 -34.44
C TYR A 93 -5.89 -15.25 -33.77
N LEU A 94 -5.35 -15.26 -32.56
CA LEU A 94 -5.24 -16.43 -31.71
C LEU A 94 -6.56 -16.68 -30.98
N LYS A 95 -7.06 -17.93 -31.04
CA LYS A 95 -8.30 -18.39 -30.38
C LYS A 95 -8.06 -19.36 -29.23
N GLU A 96 -6.82 -19.44 -28.74
CA GLU A 96 -6.48 -20.27 -27.58
C GLU A 96 -7.19 -19.72 -26.34
N SER A 97 -7.96 -20.57 -25.66
CA SER A 97 -8.82 -20.18 -24.53
C SER A 97 -8.03 -19.40 -23.48
N GLY A 98 -8.49 -18.19 -23.16
CA GLY A 98 -7.85 -17.28 -22.18
C GLY A 98 -6.68 -16.46 -22.73
N ARG A 99 -6.18 -16.77 -23.94
CA ARG A 99 -5.06 -16.06 -24.58
C ARG A 99 -5.46 -15.33 -25.85
N GLU A 100 -6.76 -15.21 -26.11
CA GLU A 100 -7.30 -14.70 -27.35
C GLU A 100 -6.79 -13.29 -27.66
N GLY A 101 -6.54 -13.02 -28.93
CA GLY A 101 -6.07 -11.70 -29.34
C GLY A 101 -5.45 -11.67 -30.71
N VAL A 102 -5.24 -10.44 -31.19
CA VAL A 102 -4.58 -10.18 -32.46
C VAL A 102 -3.07 -10.15 -32.24
N PHE A 103 -2.33 -10.83 -33.10
CA PHE A 103 -0.88 -10.78 -33.20
C PHE A 103 -0.50 -10.23 -34.56
N LYS A 104 0.50 -9.34 -34.58
CA LYS A 104 1.06 -8.75 -35.79
C LYS A 104 2.50 -9.23 -35.94
N TRP A 105 2.83 -9.74 -37.11
CA TRP A 105 4.23 -9.99 -37.42
C TRP A 105 4.97 -8.65 -37.47
N THR A 106 6.06 -8.54 -36.70
CA THR A 106 6.86 -7.32 -36.63
C THR A 106 8.32 -7.66 -36.82
N THR A 107 8.95 -7.04 -37.81
CA THR A 107 10.37 -7.21 -38.11
C THR A 107 11.23 -6.41 -37.13
N GLY A 108 12.34 -6.98 -36.68
CA GLY A 108 13.26 -6.36 -35.72
C GLY A 108 13.89 -7.39 -34.78
N ASP A 109 14.79 -6.95 -33.91
CA ASP A 109 15.38 -7.83 -32.89
C ASP A 109 14.50 -7.87 -31.64
N TYR A 110 13.82 -9.00 -31.45
CA TYR A 110 12.97 -9.30 -30.31
C TYR A 110 13.56 -10.39 -29.41
N SER A 111 14.87 -10.69 -29.54
CA SER A 111 15.50 -11.82 -28.84
C SER A 111 15.36 -11.72 -27.32
N THR A 112 15.52 -10.51 -26.74
CA THR A 112 15.36 -10.27 -25.30
C THR A 112 13.91 -10.43 -24.85
N GLN A 113 12.96 -9.90 -25.63
CA GLN A 113 11.53 -9.93 -25.32
C GLN A 113 10.99 -11.36 -25.37
N VAL A 114 11.36 -12.12 -26.41
CA VAL A 114 11.00 -13.54 -26.54
C VAL A 114 11.63 -14.37 -25.42
N ALA A 115 12.89 -14.09 -25.04
CA ALA A 115 13.54 -14.81 -23.95
C ALA A 115 12.90 -14.50 -22.57
N GLY A 116 12.44 -13.27 -22.36
CA GLY A 116 11.76 -12.86 -21.13
C GLY A 116 10.30 -13.31 -21.05
N ASP A 117 9.61 -13.38 -22.18
CA ASP A 117 8.24 -13.87 -22.27
C ASP A 117 8.20 -15.39 -22.47
N THR A 118 8.65 -16.12 -21.45
CA THR A 118 8.78 -17.58 -21.46
C THR A 118 7.45 -18.32 -21.68
N ARG A 119 6.32 -17.62 -21.49
CA ARG A 119 4.98 -18.18 -21.67
C ARG A 119 4.29 -17.65 -22.93
N GLU A 120 4.99 -16.87 -23.74
CA GLU A 120 4.56 -16.35 -25.04
C GLU A 120 3.22 -15.59 -24.96
N GLY A 121 3.08 -14.73 -23.94
CA GLY A 121 1.89 -13.93 -23.70
C GLY A 121 1.76 -12.78 -24.70
N VAL A 122 2.82 -12.01 -24.92
CA VAL A 122 2.90 -10.84 -25.81
C VAL A 122 3.81 -11.11 -27.01
N TYR A 123 4.93 -11.80 -26.82
CA TYR A 123 5.93 -12.06 -27.86
C TYR A 123 6.01 -13.55 -28.16
N VAL A 124 5.66 -13.93 -29.38
CA VAL A 124 5.69 -15.32 -29.84
C VAL A 124 6.68 -15.43 -31.00
N LYS A 125 7.72 -16.26 -30.86
CA LYS A 125 8.70 -16.49 -31.95
C LYS A 125 8.10 -17.39 -33.03
N ALA A 126 8.16 -16.99 -34.31
CA ALA A 126 7.83 -17.88 -35.43
C ALA A 126 8.84 -19.03 -35.57
N ASP A 127 8.41 -20.22 -35.99
CA ASP A 127 9.26 -21.41 -36.00
C ASP A 127 10.45 -21.24 -36.96
N ASP A 128 10.18 -20.84 -38.20
CA ASP A 128 11.16 -20.72 -39.27
C ASP A 128 11.91 -19.38 -39.31
N THR A 129 11.66 -18.49 -38.35
CA THR A 129 12.33 -17.17 -38.27
C THR A 129 13.04 -16.97 -36.94
N ALA A 130 14.26 -16.42 -36.99
CA ALA A 130 15.00 -16.06 -35.79
C ALA A 130 14.33 -14.88 -35.05
N ALA A 131 14.34 -14.89 -33.72
CA ALA A 131 13.80 -13.78 -32.93
C ALA A 131 14.55 -12.46 -33.16
N SER A 132 15.79 -12.52 -33.65
CA SER A 132 16.56 -11.34 -34.08
C SER A 132 16.09 -10.71 -35.39
N SER A 133 15.22 -11.40 -36.14
CA SER A 133 14.65 -10.91 -37.41
C SER A 133 13.20 -10.45 -37.26
N GLY A 134 12.46 -11.00 -36.30
CA GLY A 134 11.10 -10.57 -35.98
C GLY A 134 10.40 -11.49 -34.98
N ALA A 135 9.21 -11.07 -34.56
CA ALA A 135 8.32 -11.85 -33.72
C ALA A 135 6.84 -11.55 -34.03
N TRP A 136 5.96 -12.47 -33.65
CA TRP A 136 4.54 -12.20 -33.52
C TRP A 136 4.32 -11.40 -32.24
N VAL A 137 3.91 -10.14 -32.39
CA VAL A 137 3.68 -9.22 -31.27
C VAL A 137 2.18 -9.05 -31.06
N ARG A 138 1.71 -9.29 -29.84
CA ARG A 138 0.30 -9.06 -29.47
C ARG A 138 -0.03 -7.57 -29.66
N ALA A 139 -1.12 -7.29 -30.37
CA ALA A 139 -1.67 -5.95 -30.48
C ALA A 139 -2.66 -5.70 -29.33
N PHE A 140 -2.32 -4.79 -28.42
CA PHE A 140 -3.17 -4.41 -27.29
C PHE A 140 -2.95 -2.94 -26.91
N THR A 141 -3.86 -2.42 -26.08
CA THR A 141 -3.76 -1.10 -25.43
C THR A 141 -4.14 -1.25 -23.97
N GLY A 142 -3.46 -0.54 -23.08
CA GLY A 142 -3.66 -0.68 -21.64
C GLY A 142 -2.77 -1.77 -21.04
N PRO A 143 -3.14 -2.33 -19.88
CA PRO A 143 -2.28 -3.26 -19.15
C PRO A 143 -2.18 -4.64 -19.80
N GLU A 144 -1.06 -5.32 -19.55
CA GLU A 144 -0.85 -6.73 -19.88
C GLU A 144 -1.68 -7.63 -18.95
N ASP A 145 -2.43 -8.56 -19.52
CA ASP A 145 -3.33 -9.43 -18.74
C ASP A 145 -2.65 -10.76 -18.41
N ILE A 146 -2.68 -11.17 -17.14
CA ILE A 146 -2.06 -12.43 -16.68
C ILE A 146 -2.59 -13.67 -17.43
N ARG A 147 -3.83 -13.66 -17.91
CA ARG A 147 -4.39 -14.77 -18.70
C ARG A 147 -3.61 -15.03 -19.98
N TRP A 148 -2.99 -14.00 -20.55
CA TRP A 148 -2.16 -14.15 -21.75
C TRP A 148 -0.95 -15.03 -21.51
N TYR A 149 -0.48 -15.12 -20.26
CA TYR A 149 0.63 -15.96 -19.82
C TYR A 149 0.15 -17.35 -19.35
N GLY A 150 -1.17 -17.58 -19.36
CA GLY A 150 -1.82 -18.86 -19.08
C GLY A 150 -2.05 -19.14 -17.62
N ALA A 151 -2.31 -18.09 -16.82
CA ALA A 151 -2.95 -18.30 -15.53
C ALA A 151 -4.32 -18.98 -15.72
N ALA A 152 -4.59 -19.98 -14.88
CA ALA A 152 -5.84 -20.72 -14.82
C ALA A 152 -6.94 -19.92 -14.13
N ILE A 153 -6.61 -19.18 -13.06
CA ILE A 153 -7.54 -18.32 -12.32
C ILE A 153 -8.76 -19.11 -11.80
N ASP A 154 -8.51 -20.28 -11.24
CA ASP A 154 -9.54 -21.18 -10.70
C ASP A 154 -9.35 -21.49 -9.20
N GLY A 155 -8.36 -20.89 -8.56
CA GLY A 155 -8.01 -21.10 -7.14
C GLY A 155 -7.48 -22.51 -6.83
N ILE A 156 -7.21 -23.33 -7.85
CA ILE A 156 -6.81 -24.74 -7.71
C ILE A 156 -5.45 -24.97 -8.38
N ASN A 157 -5.27 -24.48 -9.60
CA ASN A 157 -4.03 -24.61 -10.34
C ASN A 157 -3.10 -23.44 -10.00
N ASP A 158 -1.82 -23.76 -9.85
CA ASP A 158 -0.78 -22.79 -9.51
C ASP A 158 -0.54 -21.78 -10.64
N ASP A 159 -0.75 -20.51 -10.34
CA ASP A 159 -0.58 -19.37 -11.25
C ASP A 159 0.77 -18.65 -11.08
N THR A 160 1.66 -19.15 -10.22
CA THR A 160 2.95 -18.51 -9.88
C THR A 160 3.83 -18.27 -11.10
N ASP A 161 3.96 -19.27 -11.99
CA ASP A 161 4.75 -19.14 -13.22
C ASP A 161 4.16 -18.13 -14.20
N ALA A 162 2.83 -18.03 -14.28
CA ALA A 162 2.16 -17.05 -15.12
C ALA A 162 2.39 -15.63 -14.59
N GLY A 163 2.31 -15.44 -13.28
CA GLY A 163 2.61 -14.16 -12.63
C GLY A 163 4.07 -13.73 -12.82
N ASN A 164 5.04 -14.63 -12.63
CA ASN A 164 6.45 -14.30 -12.84
C ASN A 164 6.78 -13.99 -14.31
N ALA A 165 6.19 -14.72 -15.27
CA ALA A 165 6.38 -14.42 -16.68
C ALA A 165 5.76 -13.06 -17.10
N LEU A 166 4.60 -12.71 -16.51
CA LEU A 166 3.96 -11.42 -16.70
C LEU A 166 4.84 -10.27 -16.17
N LEU A 167 5.43 -10.42 -14.99
CA LEU A 167 6.18 -9.34 -14.32
C LEU A 167 7.62 -9.17 -14.82
N PHE A 168 8.17 -10.18 -15.49
CA PHE A 168 9.59 -10.22 -15.88
C PHE A 168 10.04 -9.00 -16.68
N GLY A 169 11.19 -8.42 -16.29
CA GLY A 169 11.86 -7.34 -17.01
C GLY A 169 11.34 -5.92 -16.70
N GLY A 170 10.28 -5.79 -15.90
CA GLY A 170 9.77 -4.51 -15.44
C GLY A 170 9.24 -3.62 -16.57
N ASN A 171 9.14 -2.31 -16.32
CA ASN A 171 8.65 -1.32 -17.29
C ASN A 171 7.25 -1.67 -17.83
N LYS A 172 6.38 -2.15 -16.96
CA LYS A 172 5.09 -2.75 -17.32
C LYS A 172 3.94 -2.15 -16.55
N HIS A 173 2.77 -2.14 -17.20
CA HIS A 173 1.49 -2.02 -16.52
C HIS A 173 0.78 -3.35 -16.70
N VAL A 174 0.48 -4.05 -15.61
CA VAL A 174 -0.08 -5.40 -15.62
C VAL A 174 -1.42 -5.44 -14.87
N TYR A 175 -2.26 -6.40 -15.25
CA TYR A 175 -3.62 -6.53 -14.75
C TYR A 175 -3.97 -7.97 -14.35
N PHE A 176 -4.53 -8.10 -13.15
CA PHE A 176 -5.12 -9.32 -12.63
C PHE A 176 -6.66 -9.17 -12.68
N PRO A 177 -7.35 -9.82 -13.65
CA PRO A 177 -8.82 -9.80 -13.75
C PRO A 177 -9.54 -10.43 -12.54
N PRO A 178 -10.88 -10.31 -12.45
CA PRO A 178 -11.66 -11.04 -11.46
C PRO A 178 -11.38 -12.55 -11.49
N GLY A 179 -11.29 -13.17 -10.31
CA GLY A 179 -11.16 -14.61 -10.15
C GLY A 179 -10.26 -15.03 -8.98
N GLU A 180 -10.12 -16.33 -8.80
CA GLU A 180 -9.36 -16.94 -7.71
C GLU A 180 -7.98 -17.38 -8.22
N TYR A 181 -6.92 -16.89 -7.60
CA TYR A 181 -5.54 -17.18 -7.95
C TYR A 181 -4.90 -18.00 -6.85
N LEU A 182 -4.38 -19.18 -7.19
CA LEU A 182 -3.51 -19.91 -6.30
C LEU A 182 -2.06 -19.53 -6.59
N ILE A 183 -1.39 -18.90 -5.63
CA ILE A 183 0.03 -18.55 -5.73
C ILE A 183 0.78 -19.28 -4.62
N ILE A 184 1.78 -20.06 -5.00
CA ILE A 184 2.53 -20.94 -4.06
C ILE A 184 3.98 -20.50 -3.87
N GLY A 185 4.41 -19.44 -4.55
CA GLY A 185 5.76 -18.89 -4.46
C GLY A 185 5.81 -17.38 -4.68
N PRO A 186 7.00 -16.77 -4.54
CA PRO A 186 7.16 -15.33 -4.73
C PRO A 186 6.95 -14.92 -6.19
N LEU A 187 6.34 -13.76 -6.35
CA LEU A 187 6.23 -12.99 -7.59
C LEU A 187 7.23 -11.83 -7.50
N ARG A 188 8.30 -11.90 -8.30
CA ARG A 188 9.29 -10.81 -8.36
C ARG A 188 8.75 -9.65 -9.17
N VAL A 189 8.73 -8.47 -8.56
CA VAL A 189 8.30 -7.21 -9.16
C VAL A 189 9.54 -6.39 -9.52
N TYR A 190 9.70 -6.09 -10.80
CA TYR A 190 10.84 -5.34 -11.31
C TYR A 190 10.54 -3.84 -11.36
N GLU A 191 11.57 -3.01 -11.56
CA GLU A 191 11.43 -1.56 -11.63
C GLU A 191 10.35 -1.07 -12.62
N ASN A 192 9.80 0.11 -12.35
CA ASN A 192 8.83 0.78 -13.23
C ASN A 192 7.60 -0.07 -13.55
N THR A 193 7.07 -0.78 -12.55
CA THR A 193 5.94 -1.71 -12.71
C THR A 193 4.70 -1.25 -11.97
N VAL A 194 3.57 -1.22 -12.67
CA VAL A 194 2.23 -1.01 -12.09
C VAL A 194 1.47 -2.32 -12.14
N ILE A 195 0.99 -2.78 -10.99
CA ILE A 195 0.14 -3.95 -10.83
C ILE A 195 -1.24 -3.47 -10.41
N ASP A 196 -2.24 -3.62 -11.28
CA ASP A 196 -3.64 -3.40 -10.94
C ASP A 196 -4.36 -4.74 -10.81
N LEU A 197 -4.93 -4.98 -9.64
CA LEU A 197 -5.80 -6.13 -9.39
C LEU A 197 -7.25 -5.65 -9.34
N HIS A 198 -8.12 -6.37 -10.03
CA HIS A 198 -9.55 -6.15 -9.92
C HIS A 198 -10.00 -6.30 -8.45
N PRO A 199 -11.01 -5.55 -7.97
CA PRO A 199 -11.53 -5.73 -6.60
C PRO A 199 -11.97 -7.18 -6.26
N ASP A 200 -12.44 -7.91 -7.28
CA ASP A 200 -12.81 -9.33 -7.18
C ASP A 200 -11.67 -10.30 -7.60
N ALA A 201 -10.43 -9.83 -7.69
CA ALA A 201 -9.26 -10.70 -7.79
C ALA A 201 -8.87 -11.16 -6.39
N HIS A 202 -8.89 -12.46 -6.15
CA HIS A 202 -8.59 -13.09 -4.88
C HIS A 202 -7.33 -13.96 -4.99
N ILE A 203 -6.24 -13.53 -4.38
CA ILE A 203 -5.00 -14.29 -4.32
C ILE A 203 -4.96 -15.07 -3.01
N THR A 204 -4.94 -16.39 -3.12
CA THR A 204 -4.64 -17.29 -2.02
C THR A 204 -3.15 -17.62 -2.05
N LEU A 205 -2.45 -17.23 -1.00
CA LEU A 205 -1.05 -17.60 -0.78
C LEU A 205 -1.01 -18.91 0.03
N THR A 206 -0.60 -20.00 -0.62
CA THR A 206 -0.46 -21.30 0.05
C THR A 206 0.98 -21.79 0.08
N THR A 207 1.65 -21.65 1.21
CA THR A 207 3.03 -22.14 1.32
C THR A 207 3.27 -22.90 2.61
N THR A 208 4.16 -23.90 2.51
CA THR A 208 4.50 -24.82 3.59
C THR A 208 5.57 -24.27 4.53
N ASP A 209 6.38 -23.29 4.11
CA ASP A 209 7.40 -22.62 4.93
C ASP A 209 7.73 -21.23 4.37
N GLY A 210 7.55 -20.17 5.16
CA GLY A 210 8.30 -18.91 4.99
C GLY A 210 8.19 -18.24 3.63
N THR A 211 7.04 -17.65 3.25
CA THR A 211 6.90 -17.08 1.89
C THR A 211 6.28 -15.71 1.83
N SER A 212 6.83 -14.93 0.89
CA SER A 212 6.43 -13.57 0.57
C SER A 212 5.86 -13.54 -0.82
N LEU A 213 4.66 -12.98 -0.98
CA LEU A 213 3.99 -12.94 -2.28
C LEU A 213 4.71 -11.98 -3.24
N PHE A 214 4.78 -10.68 -2.95
CA PHE A 214 5.49 -9.72 -3.79
C PHE A 214 6.84 -9.36 -3.19
N VAL A 215 7.89 -9.45 -4.02
CA VAL A 215 9.26 -9.05 -3.66
C VAL A 215 9.88 -8.24 -4.80
N ASN A 216 10.67 -7.20 -4.50
CA ASN A 216 11.34 -6.38 -5.52
C ASN A 216 12.84 -6.71 -5.70
N GLY A 217 13.22 -7.94 -5.41
CA GLY A 217 14.62 -8.36 -5.52
C GLY A 217 14.79 -9.83 -5.83
N GLU A 218 16.02 -10.18 -6.19
CA GLU A 218 16.42 -11.58 -6.38
C GLU A 218 16.62 -12.23 -5.00
N VAL A 219 15.63 -13.01 -4.56
CA VAL A 219 15.68 -13.72 -3.27
C VAL A 219 16.94 -14.60 -3.18
N GLY A 220 17.66 -14.49 -2.07
CA GLY A 220 18.92 -15.18 -1.80
C GLY A 220 20.17 -14.48 -2.36
N ASN A 221 20.03 -13.30 -2.97
CA ASN A 221 21.15 -12.50 -3.45
C ASN A 221 21.43 -11.31 -2.51
N ASP A 222 22.34 -11.52 -1.56
CA ASP A 222 22.75 -10.50 -0.57
C ASP A 222 23.53 -9.33 -1.21
N SER A 223 23.88 -9.41 -2.49
CA SER A 223 24.54 -8.34 -3.25
C SER A 223 23.61 -7.66 -4.24
N TYR A 224 22.30 -7.94 -4.17
CA TYR A 224 21.32 -7.46 -5.14
C TYR A 224 21.28 -5.93 -5.25
N ALA A 225 21.17 -5.27 -4.09
CA ALA A 225 21.08 -3.82 -3.99
C ALA A 225 21.56 -3.35 -2.61
N THR A 226 21.98 -2.10 -2.53
CA THR A 226 22.30 -1.35 -1.31
C THR A 226 21.72 0.05 -1.43
N GLY A 227 21.65 0.82 -0.35
CA GLY A 227 21.03 2.14 -0.40
C GLY A 227 19.58 2.05 -0.86
N TYR A 228 19.26 2.76 -1.93
CA TYR A 228 17.93 2.75 -2.57
C TYR A 228 18.01 2.31 -4.05
N ASP A 229 19.04 1.54 -4.42
CA ASP A 229 19.41 1.24 -5.82
C ASP A 229 18.71 0.01 -6.43
N GLY A 230 17.87 -0.68 -5.66
CA GLY A 230 17.05 -1.81 -6.10
C GLY A 230 15.82 -1.39 -6.90
N ASP A 231 15.01 -2.38 -7.29
CA ASP A 231 13.85 -2.16 -8.16
C ASP A 231 12.82 -1.24 -7.48
N GLY A 232 12.66 -0.03 -8.03
CA GLY A 232 11.77 1.01 -7.53
C GLY A 232 10.74 1.48 -8.55
N ASN A 233 10.00 2.54 -8.21
CA ASN A 233 8.86 3.04 -8.99
C ASN A 233 7.81 1.94 -9.25
N ILE A 234 7.34 1.32 -8.16
CA ILE A 234 6.41 0.20 -8.17
C ILE A 234 5.08 0.63 -7.57
N TRP A 235 3.99 0.28 -8.24
CA TRP A 235 2.62 0.45 -7.76
C TRP A 235 1.91 -0.90 -7.65
N ILE A 236 1.31 -1.20 -6.49
CA ILE A 236 0.45 -2.37 -6.28
C ILE A 236 -0.92 -1.88 -5.83
N ARG A 237 -1.97 -2.17 -6.60
CA ARG A 237 -3.31 -1.63 -6.36
C ARG A 237 -4.41 -2.69 -6.38
N GLY A 238 -5.30 -2.64 -5.40
CA GLY A 238 -6.50 -3.46 -5.35
C GLY A 238 -6.24 -4.93 -5.01
N GLY A 239 -7.28 -5.75 -5.18
CA GLY A 239 -7.26 -7.19 -4.91
C GLY A 239 -7.47 -7.56 -3.44
N THR A 240 -7.87 -8.82 -3.23
CA THR A 240 -7.92 -9.47 -1.93
C THR A 240 -6.80 -10.51 -1.83
N PHE A 241 -6.10 -10.51 -0.70
CA PHE A 241 -4.97 -11.39 -0.42
C PHE A 241 -5.28 -12.17 0.86
N ASP A 242 -5.19 -13.49 0.77
CA ASP A 242 -5.53 -14.37 1.87
C ASP A 242 -4.47 -15.47 2.05
N CYS A 243 -4.15 -15.76 3.30
CA CYS A 243 -3.15 -16.76 3.70
C CYS A 243 -3.84 -17.90 4.45
N THR A 244 -4.87 -18.50 3.86
CA THR A 244 -5.75 -19.49 4.50
C THR A 244 -5.15 -20.89 4.71
N THR A 245 -3.85 -21.11 4.51
CA THR A 245 -3.29 -22.45 4.71
C THR A 245 -3.30 -22.90 6.15
N ASN A 246 -3.49 -24.20 6.32
CA ASN A 246 -3.49 -24.93 7.57
C ASN A 246 -2.07 -24.94 8.17
N ARG A 247 -1.73 -23.88 8.90
CA ARG A 247 -0.41 -23.72 9.53
C ARG A 247 -0.45 -24.21 10.96
N SER A 248 0.63 -24.89 11.35
CA SER A 248 0.82 -25.43 12.69
C SER A 248 1.89 -24.62 13.41
N THR A 249 1.95 -24.76 14.73
CA THR A 249 3.06 -24.24 15.51
C THR A 249 4.40 -24.63 14.90
N GLY A 250 5.29 -23.65 14.68
CA GLY A 250 6.58 -23.81 14.01
C GLY A 250 6.59 -23.61 12.50
N SER A 251 5.44 -23.36 11.85
CA SER A 251 5.40 -23.00 10.42
C SER A 251 6.04 -21.64 10.16
N GLY A 252 6.80 -21.52 9.06
CA GLY A 252 7.45 -20.26 8.68
C GLY A 252 6.47 -19.10 8.45
N GLN A 253 6.98 -17.87 8.59
CA GLN A 253 6.19 -16.63 8.51
C GLN A 253 5.69 -16.36 7.08
N ALA A 254 4.58 -15.65 6.92
CA ALA A 254 4.13 -15.15 5.62
C ALA A 254 4.17 -13.63 5.54
N ALA A 255 4.32 -13.14 4.32
CA ALA A 255 4.11 -11.74 3.97
C ALA A 255 3.40 -11.61 2.61
N PHE A 256 2.60 -10.58 2.42
CA PHE A 256 2.05 -10.29 1.08
C PHE A 256 2.97 -9.38 0.28
N VAL A 257 3.66 -8.46 0.94
CA VAL A 257 4.59 -7.53 0.28
C VAL A 257 5.85 -7.39 1.12
N GLN A 258 7.01 -7.66 0.53
CA GLN A 258 8.31 -7.39 1.14
C GLN A 258 9.18 -6.63 0.15
N MET A 259 9.41 -5.35 0.43
CA MET A 259 10.12 -4.44 -0.45
C MET A 259 11.39 -3.96 0.24
N ALA A 260 12.53 -4.05 -0.44
CA ALA A 260 13.80 -3.56 0.08
C ALA A 260 14.61 -2.74 -0.90
N HIS A 261 15.43 -1.83 -0.35
CA HIS A 261 16.44 -1.05 -1.08
C HIS A 261 15.90 -0.31 -2.31
N ALA A 262 14.77 0.38 -2.20
CA ALA A 262 14.14 1.00 -3.37
C ALA A 262 13.64 2.41 -3.10
N GLU A 263 13.47 3.17 -4.18
CA GLU A 263 12.78 4.46 -4.18
C GLU A 263 11.42 4.36 -4.88
N ASN A 264 10.39 5.05 -4.36
CA ASN A 264 9.06 5.13 -4.95
C ASN A 264 8.27 3.80 -4.93
N ILE A 265 7.85 3.36 -3.74
CA ILE A 265 7.00 2.17 -3.55
C ILE A 265 5.61 2.58 -3.08
N PHE A 266 4.58 2.26 -3.87
CA PHE A 266 3.20 2.67 -3.60
C PHE A 266 2.25 1.48 -3.57
N ILE A 267 1.53 1.34 -2.47
CA ILE A 267 0.59 0.24 -2.22
C ILE A 267 -0.76 0.85 -1.87
N GLU A 268 -1.82 0.48 -2.60
CA GLU A 268 -3.13 1.12 -2.43
C GLU A 268 -4.30 0.14 -2.56
N GLY A 269 -5.28 0.25 -1.65
CA GLY A 269 -6.58 -0.42 -1.81
C GLY A 269 -6.54 -1.95 -1.71
N MET A 270 -5.48 -2.53 -1.17
CA MET A 270 -5.41 -3.99 -0.93
C MET A 270 -6.29 -4.40 0.25
N VAL A 271 -6.90 -5.57 0.15
CA VAL A 271 -7.59 -6.23 1.28
C VAL A 271 -6.79 -7.46 1.70
N CYS A 272 -6.10 -7.36 2.82
CA CYS A 272 -5.17 -8.37 3.32
C CYS A 272 -5.75 -9.10 4.54
N LYS A 273 -5.82 -10.44 4.47
CA LYS A 273 -6.50 -11.29 5.45
C LYS A 273 -5.66 -12.48 5.91
N SER A 274 -5.93 -12.95 7.12
CA SER A 274 -5.54 -14.27 7.63
C SER A 274 -4.02 -14.54 7.63
N LEU A 275 -3.18 -13.51 7.70
CA LEU A 275 -1.74 -13.70 7.60
C LEU A 275 -1.17 -14.43 8.81
N TRP A 276 -0.29 -15.39 8.56
CA TRP A 276 0.37 -16.15 9.60
C TRP A 276 1.75 -15.62 9.98
N SER A 277 1.88 -15.27 11.25
CA SER A 277 3.11 -15.00 12.03
C SER A 277 4.17 -14.10 11.38
N GLY A 278 3.80 -13.30 10.40
CA GLY A 278 4.68 -12.35 9.73
C GLY A 278 4.04 -10.98 9.55
N HIS A 279 4.62 -10.18 8.65
CA HIS A 279 4.18 -8.82 8.33
C HIS A 279 3.33 -8.84 7.06
N PHE A 280 2.16 -8.19 7.06
CA PHE A 280 1.37 -8.10 5.83
C PHE A 280 2.17 -7.36 4.76
N ILE A 281 2.81 -6.27 5.17
CA ILE A 281 3.72 -5.47 4.36
C ILE A 281 4.98 -5.21 5.18
N GLU A 282 6.13 -5.37 4.56
CA GLU A 282 7.41 -4.94 5.09
C GLU A 282 8.10 -4.02 4.09
N LEU A 283 8.48 -2.83 4.58
CA LEU A 283 9.26 -1.84 3.86
C LEU A 283 10.61 -1.75 4.55
N ASN A 284 11.68 -2.13 3.85
CA ASN A 284 13.03 -2.12 4.38
C ASN A 284 13.93 -1.21 3.53
N ALA A 285 14.59 -0.20 4.11
CA ALA A 285 15.41 0.73 3.32
C ALA A 285 14.67 1.32 2.10
N ILE A 286 13.44 1.83 2.33
CA ILE A 286 12.62 2.46 1.29
C ILE A 286 12.69 3.98 1.38
N LYS A 287 12.97 4.64 0.26
CA LYS A 287 12.88 6.10 0.13
C LYS A 287 11.61 6.45 -0.62
N HIS A 288 10.79 7.33 -0.05
CA HIS A 288 9.53 7.77 -0.64
C HIS A 288 8.57 6.61 -0.94
N GLY A 289 7.66 6.32 -0.02
CA GLY A 289 6.67 5.26 -0.22
C GLY A 289 5.35 5.53 0.49
N SER A 290 4.30 4.83 0.07
CA SER A 290 3.01 4.91 0.77
C SER A 290 2.23 3.61 0.79
N VAL A 291 1.53 3.35 1.90
CA VAL A 291 0.49 2.34 2.03
C VAL A 291 -0.83 3.03 2.35
N ARG A 292 -1.78 2.98 1.42
CA ARG A 292 -3.01 3.77 1.49
C ARG A 292 -4.28 2.97 1.30
N ASN A 293 -5.32 3.32 2.04
CA ASN A 293 -6.68 2.80 1.82
C ASN A 293 -6.77 1.26 1.84
N CYS A 294 -5.83 0.58 2.51
CA CYS A 294 -5.79 -0.87 2.62
C CYS A 294 -6.54 -1.36 3.87
N VAL A 295 -6.91 -2.63 3.87
CA VAL A 295 -7.52 -3.33 5.01
C VAL A 295 -6.59 -4.46 5.46
N PHE A 296 -6.24 -4.50 6.73
CA PHE A 296 -5.43 -5.56 7.34
C PHE A 296 -6.22 -6.23 8.45
N SER A 297 -6.43 -7.54 8.35
CA SER A 297 -7.25 -8.25 9.34
C SER A 297 -6.91 -9.73 9.51
N GLY A 298 -7.26 -10.27 10.67
CA GLY A 298 -7.17 -11.70 10.94
C GLY A 298 -5.74 -12.23 11.04
N GLN A 299 -4.79 -11.43 11.53
CA GLN A 299 -3.43 -11.93 11.75
C GLN A 299 -3.46 -13.06 12.78
N VAL A 300 -2.80 -14.17 12.48
CA VAL A 300 -2.66 -15.31 13.37
C VAL A 300 -1.20 -15.46 13.74
N LEU A 301 -0.90 -15.52 15.03
CA LEU A 301 0.47 -15.66 15.52
C LEU A 301 0.80 -17.10 15.86
N ASP A 302 2.05 -17.48 15.66
CA ASP A 302 2.59 -18.69 16.24
C ASP A 302 2.59 -18.60 17.78
N THR A 303 2.58 -19.77 18.43
CA THR A 303 2.50 -19.85 19.89
C THR A 303 3.73 -19.20 20.54
N GLY A 304 3.49 -18.13 21.28
CA GLY A 304 4.54 -17.39 21.99
C GLY A 304 5.19 -16.26 21.17
N ASP A 305 4.77 -16.06 19.92
CA ASP A 305 5.20 -14.92 19.12
C ASP A 305 4.56 -13.60 19.60
N SER A 306 5.33 -12.52 19.49
CA SER A 306 4.97 -11.13 19.82
C SER A 306 5.66 -10.19 18.83
N GLY A 307 5.30 -8.90 18.81
CA GLY A 307 5.97 -7.90 17.96
C GLY A 307 5.85 -8.16 16.45
N ARG A 308 4.69 -8.68 15.99
CA ARG A 308 4.43 -8.93 14.56
C ARG A 308 3.56 -7.82 13.96
N ASP A 309 4.21 -6.76 13.49
CA ASP A 309 3.48 -5.62 12.91
C ASP A 309 2.72 -6.01 11.65
N ALA A 310 1.58 -5.37 11.41
CA ALA A 310 0.93 -5.49 10.12
C ALA A 310 1.76 -4.79 9.03
N ILE A 311 2.31 -3.61 9.32
CA ILE A 311 3.28 -2.92 8.46
C ILE A 311 4.58 -2.71 9.23
N ASN A 312 5.66 -3.38 8.80
CA ASN A 312 7.01 -3.15 9.33
C ASN A 312 7.76 -2.11 8.47
N ILE A 313 8.41 -1.13 9.10
CA ILE A 313 9.11 -0.01 8.45
C ILE A 313 10.55 0.05 8.96
N ASP A 314 11.42 -0.81 8.44
CA ASP A 314 12.74 -1.05 9.00
C ASP A 314 13.90 -0.58 8.12
N PHE A 315 15.09 -0.55 8.73
CA PHE A 315 16.34 -0.25 8.05
C PHE A 315 16.96 -1.55 7.56
N SER A 316 17.95 -1.48 6.69
CA SER A 316 18.62 -2.68 6.18
C SER A 316 19.53 -3.31 7.22
N TYR A 317 19.14 -4.49 7.72
CA TYR A 317 19.94 -5.35 8.61
C TYR A 317 19.56 -6.82 8.47
N GLU A 318 20.53 -7.70 8.72
CA GLU A 318 20.47 -9.14 8.41
C GLU A 318 19.29 -9.86 9.06
N VAL A 319 19.01 -9.54 10.34
CA VAL A 319 17.99 -10.25 11.11
C VAL A 319 16.57 -9.81 10.73
N GLY A 320 16.39 -8.55 10.33
CA GLY A 320 15.06 -8.03 9.99
C GLY A 320 14.64 -8.39 8.58
N PHE A 321 15.56 -8.25 7.63
CA PHE A 321 15.28 -8.53 6.22
C PHE A 321 16.36 -9.44 5.62
N PRO A 322 16.24 -10.77 5.79
CA PRO A 322 17.23 -11.71 5.28
C PRO A 322 17.00 -12.12 3.81
N LEU A 323 15.98 -11.59 3.13
CA LEU A 323 15.52 -12.12 1.85
C LEU A 323 16.49 -11.83 0.68
N PHE A 324 17.05 -10.63 0.60
CA PHE A 324 17.98 -10.18 -0.43
C PHE A 324 18.55 -8.80 -0.08
N GLY A 325 19.56 -8.36 -0.83
CA GLY A 325 20.17 -7.04 -0.68
C GLY A 325 21.21 -6.99 0.44
N GLY A 326 22.02 -5.93 0.43
CA GLY A 326 23.13 -5.75 1.36
C GLY A 326 22.69 -5.05 2.64
N TRP A 327 23.05 -5.62 3.78
CA TRP A 327 22.73 -5.10 5.12
C TRP A 327 23.60 -3.91 5.53
N ASP A 328 23.31 -2.74 4.96
CA ASP A 328 24.16 -1.55 5.01
C ASP A 328 23.68 -0.47 6.01
N GLY A 329 22.60 -0.74 6.77
CA GLY A 329 22.03 0.21 7.71
C GLY A 329 21.20 1.33 7.07
N THR A 330 20.89 1.24 5.77
CA THR A 330 20.04 2.21 5.09
C THR A 330 18.65 2.23 5.71
N VAL A 331 18.17 3.42 6.07
CA VAL A 331 16.88 3.63 6.74
C VAL A 331 15.75 3.80 5.74
N CYS A 332 14.52 3.55 6.17
CA CYS A 332 13.35 4.12 5.51
C CYS A 332 13.31 5.65 5.70
N ASP A 333 12.93 6.38 4.64
CA ASP A 333 12.76 7.83 4.63
C ASP A 333 11.52 8.23 3.80
N ASP A 334 10.67 9.10 4.34
CA ASP A 334 9.43 9.61 3.72
C ASP A 334 8.42 8.50 3.39
N ILE A 335 7.99 7.79 4.43
CA ILE A 335 6.94 6.76 4.34
C ILE A 335 5.62 7.31 4.85
N LEU A 336 4.54 7.10 4.09
CA LEU A 336 3.18 7.48 4.47
C LEU A 336 2.25 6.27 4.59
N ILE A 337 1.71 6.07 5.79
CA ILE A 337 0.67 5.08 6.09
C ILE A 337 -0.64 5.84 6.35
N GLU A 338 -1.57 5.81 5.39
CA GLU A 338 -2.74 6.70 5.42
C GLU A 338 -4.07 6.02 5.07
N GLY A 339 -5.13 6.35 5.82
CA GLY A 339 -6.49 5.92 5.48
C GLY A 339 -6.73 4.41 5.55
N ASN A 340 -5.85 3.66 6.20
CA ASN A 340 -5.97 2.20 6.30
C ASN A 340 -6.88 1.79 7.46
N LEU A 341 -7.43 0.58 7.35
CA LEU A 341 -8.13 -0.13 8.43
C LEU A 341 -7.26 -1.27 8.93
N PHE A 342 -6.94 -1.26 10.23
CA PHE A 342 -6.31 -2.38 10.94
C PHE A 342 -7.32 -2.96 11.92
N ASP A 343 -7.63 -4.26 11.81
CA ASP A 343 -8.66 -4.92 12.62
C ASP A 343 -8.24 -6.34 13.01
N GLY A 344 -7.88 -6.56 14.28
CA GLY A 344 -7.45 -7.89 14.71
C GLY A 344 -6.04 -8.23 14.22
N VAL A 345 -5.10 -7.29 14.39
CA VAL A 345 -3.66 -7.46 14.12
C VAL A 345 -2.86 -7.23 15.40
N GLN A 346 -1.59 -7.67 15.47
CA GLN A 346 -0.78 -7.53 16.68
C GLN A 346 -0.39 -6.08 16.95
N THR A 347 0.19 -5.40 15.96
CA THR A 347 0.51 -3.96 15.99
C THR A 347 0.22 -3.40 14.60
N SER A 348 -0.32 -2.17 14.47
CA SER A 348 -0.68 -1.66 13.13
C SER A 348 0.54 -1.34 12.26
N ALA A 349 1.40 -0.44 12.73
CA ALA A 349 2.60 -0.02 12.04
C ALA A 349 3.70 0.30 13.05
N SER A 350 4.91 -0.20 12.76
CA SER A 350 6.06 -0.11 13.65
C SER A 350 7.37 -0.39 12.92
N SER A 351 8.47 -0.35 13.67
CA SER A 351 9.82 -0.76 13.29
C SER A 351 10.45 -1.51 14.46
N HIS A 352 11.17 -2.61 14.21
CA HIS A 352 11.75 -3.43 15.28
C HIS A 352 13.25 -3.62 15.20
N GLY A 353 13.88 -3.15 14.12
CA GLY A 353 15.32 -3.25 13.96
C GLY A 353 16.07 -2.65 15.14
N SER A 354 17.06 -3.40 15.63
CA SER A 354 17.94 -2.95 16.70
C SER A 354 19.38 -3.39 16.43
N THR A 355 20.26 -2.42 16.23
CA THR A 355 21.71 -2.56 16.15
C THR A 355 22.37 -1.59 17.12
N GLU A 356 23.68 -1.68 17.33
CA GLU A 356 24.41 -0.74 18.20
C GLU A 356 25.46 0.05 17.39
N PRO A 357 25.25 1.35 17.09
CA PRO A 357 24.03 2.14 17.31
C PRO A 357 22.89 1.74 16.34
N THR A 358 21.64 2.00 16.72
CA THR A 358 20.48 1.80 15.83
C THR A 358 20.23 3.05 14.98
N PRO A 359 20.23 2.96 13.63
CA PRO A 359 19.86 4.07 12.75
C PRO A 359 18.41 4.50 12.95
N HIS A 360 18.13 5.80 12.80
CA HIS A 360 16.77 6.32 12.91
C HIS A 360 16.05 6.38 11.56
N GLN A 361 14.88 5.78 11.47
CA GLN A 361 13.96 5.98 10.34
C GLN A 361 13.54 7.44 10.26
N LYS A 362 13.30 7.97 9.06
CA LYS A 362 13.08 9.41 8.87
C LYS A 362 11.71 9.70 8.27
N ASN A 363 11.08 10.76 8.75
CA ASN A 363 9.88 11.34 8.15
C ASN A 363 8.71 10.34 7.99
N ILE A 364 8.56 9.42 8.95
CA ILE A 364 7.50 8.41 8.95
C ILE A 364 6.16 9.06 9.34
N LYS A 365 5.14 8.94 8.50
CA LYS A 365 3.84 9.56 8.68
C LYS A 365 2.77 8.47 8.81
N ILE A 366 2.09 8.42 9.95
CA ILE A 366 0.95 7.52 10.18
C ILE A 366 -0.28 8.38 10.43
N VAL A 367 -1.14 8.50 9.42
CA VAL A 367 -2.14 9.57 9.35
C VAL A 367 -3.53 9.04 9.01
N ASN A 368 -4.57 9.49 9.72
CA ASN A 368 -5.98 9.20 9.40
C ASN A 368 -6.34 7.71 9.28
N ASN A 369 -5.64 6.82 9.99
CA ASN A 369 -5.97 5.39 10.00
C ASN A 369 -7.04 5.05 11.04
N THR A 370 -7.79 3.99 10.79
CA THR A 370 -8.68 3.35 11.78
C THR A 370 -8.01 2.09 12.29
N ILE A 371 -7.71 2.04 13.58
CA ILE A 371 -6.94 0.98 14.23
C ILE A 371 -7.78 0.39 15.35
N ARG A 372 -8.05 -0.93 15.26
CA ARG A 372 -8.93 -1.58 16.22
C ARG A 372 -8.64 -3.03 16.53
N ASN A 373 -9.07 -3.44 17.72
CA ASN A 373 -8.98 -4.82 18.20
C ASN A 373 -7.54 -5.35 18.09
N ILE A 374 -6.60 -4.57 18.62
CA ILE A 374 -5.17 -4.77 18.42
C ILE A 374 -4.60 -5.60 19.57
N GLY A 375 -3.74 -6.58 19.26
CA GLY A 375 -3.14 -7.49 20.25
C GLY A 375 -2.18 -6.79 21.22
N GLU A 376 -1.26 -5.96 20.72
CA GLU A 376 -0.28 -5.23 21.52
C GLU A 376 -0.50 -3.71 21.40
N PHE A 377 0.17 -3.07 20.44
CA PHE A 377 0.25 -1.62 20.36
C PHE A 377 -0.55 -1.09 19.18
N GLY A 378 -1.34 -0.03 19.40
CA GLY A 378 -2.00 0.65 18.28
C GLY A 378 -0.96 1.10 17.25
N ILE A 379 0.01 1.92 17.65
CA ILE A 379 1.17 2.33 16.84
C ILE A 379 2.42 2.25 17.73
N TRP A 380 3.53 1.69 17.21
CA TRP A 380 4.79 1.64 17.94
C TRP A 380 5.95 2.20 17.10
N GLY A 381 6.33 3.45 17.33
CA GLY A 381 7.49 4.04 16.65
C GLY A 381 8.77 3.79 17.44
N ARG A 382 9.71 3.02 16.90
CA ARG A 382 11.04 2.82 17.52
C ARG A 382 12.12 3.45 16.65
N TYR A 383 12.96 4.30 17.24
CA TYR A 383 14.07 4.94 16.54
C TYR A 383 13.60 5.75 15.31
N TRP A 384 12.63 6.63 15.49
CA TRP A 384 12.16 7.51 14.41
C TRP A 384 12.62 8.95 14.61
N ASP A 385 12.98 9.62 13.53
CA ASP A 385 13.28 11.04 13.47
C ASP A 385 12.22 11.79 12.64
N ARG A 386 11.64 12.82 13.26
CA ARG A 386 10.53 13.63 12.73
C ARG A 386 9.29 12.81 12.29
N PRO A 387 8.84 11.79 13.03
CA PRO A 387 7.60 11.11 12.66
C PRO A 387 6.38 12.02 12.90
N ILE A 388 5.34 11.84 12.09
CA ILE A 388 4.04 12.50 12.28
C ILE A 388 2.99 11.41 12.50
N ILE A 389 2.36 11.40 13.66
CA ILE A 389 1.26 10.49 13.99
C ILE A 389 0.02 11.34 14.23
N SER A 390 -0.90 11.39 13.25
CA SER A 390 -2.00 12.36 13.32
C SER A 390 -3.35 11.87 12.82
N GLY A 391 -4.43 12.32 13.46
CA GLY A 391 -5.80 12.06 13.01
C GLY A 391 -6.24 10.59 13.07
N ASN A 392 -5.46 9.70 13.71
CA ASN A 392 -5.80 8.29 13.79
C ASN A 392 -6.91 8.05 14.82
N THR A 393 -7.80 7.10 14.52
CA THR A 393 -8.80 6.59 15.45
C THR A 393 -8.36 5.22 15.95
N ILE A 394 -7.98 5.13 17.23
CA ILE A 394 -7.42 3.94 17.87
C ILE A 394 -8.39 3.46 18.95
N HIS A 395 -8.83 2.20 18.86
CA HIS A 395 -9.73 1.62 19.84
C HIS A 395 -9.46 0.14 20.15
N GLY A 396 -9.47 -0.23 21.43
CA GLY A 396 -9.37 -1.66 21.80
C GLY A 396 -7.98 -2.24 21.54
N CYS A 397 -6.94 -1.66 22.16
CA CYS A 397 -5.59 -2.23 22.16
C CYS A 397 -5.36 -3.07 23.41
N GLY A 398 -4.70 -4.22 23.29
CA GLY A 398 -4.27 -5.05 24.42
C GLY A 398 -3.31 -4.30 25.34
N LEU A 399 -2.40 -3.51 24.77
CA LEU A 399 -1.47 -2.62 25.48
C LEU A 399 -1.74 -1.13 25.14
N GLN A 400 -0.70 -0.31 24.96
CA GLN A 400 -0.80 1.13 24.70
C GLN A 400 -1.42 1.42 23.30
N GLY A 401 -2.08 2.56 23.17
CA GLY A 401 -2.56 3.05 21.87
C GLY A 401 -1.42 3.58 20.99
N ILE A 402 -0.52 4.38 21.56
CA ILE A 402 0.66 4.90 20.85
C ILE A 402 1.88 4.79 21.76
N VAL A 403 2.97 4.20 21.25
CA VAL A 403 4.27 4.14 21.92
C VAL A 403 5.32 4.73 20.99
N LEU A 404 6.13 5.65 21.51
CA LEU A 404 7.34 6.11 20.84
C LEU A 404 8.55 5.79 21.73
N ASP A 405 9.52 5.06 21.19
CA ASP A 405 10.75 4.67 21.85
C ASP A 405 11.95 5.26 21.11
N THR A 406 12.79 6.00 21.82
CA THR A 406 14.02 6.61 21.29
C THR A 406 13.75 7.46 20.03
N CYS A 407 12.60 8.12 19.98
CA CYS A 407 12.23 8.97 18.84
C CYS A 407 12.65 10.42 19.06
N GLU A 408 12.91 11.14 17.97
CA GLU A 408 13.25 12.56 17.99
C GLU A 408 12.26 13.37 17.17
N ARG A 409 11.90 14.56 17.67
CA ARG A 409 11.12 15.57 16.93
C ARG A 409 9.77 15.05 16.41
N ALA A 410 9.18 14.08 17.11
CA ALA A 410 7.89 13.54 16.75
C ALA A 410 6.78 14.57 16.90
N VAL A 411 5.77 14.51 16.03
CA VAL A 411 4.51 15.25 16.19
C VAL A 411 3.38 14.24 16.32
N VAL A 412 2.79 14.13 17.51
CA VAL A 412 1.64 13.25 17.78
C VAL A 412 0.43 14.14 18.03
N SER A 413 -0.50 14.22 17.08
CA SER A 413 -1.57 15.22 17.18
C SER A 413 -2.94 14.81 16.64
N GLY A 414 -4.00 15.26 17.31
CA GLY A 414 -5.38 15.04 16.84
C GLY A 414 -5.82 13.57 16.78
N ASN A 415 -5.13 12.66 17.46
CA ASN A 415 -5.52 11.26 17.52
C ASN A 415 -6.66 11.05 18.54
N SER A 416 -7.54 10.09 18.28
CA SER A 416 -8.58 9.64 19.20
C SER A 416 -8.23 8.25 19.72
N ILE A 417 -7.88 8.14 20.99
CA ILE A 417 -7.41 6.89 21.63
C ILE A 417 -8.43 6.46 22.68
N ARG A 418 -9.00 5.25 22.55
CA ARG A 418 -10.03 4.74 23.47
C ARG A 418 -9.82 3.28 23.81
N LYS A 419 -10.27 2.85 24.98
CA LYS A 419 -10.30 1.42 25.38
C LYS A 419 -8.97 0.70 25.16
N VAL A 420 -7.87 1.30 25.56
CA VAL A 420 -6.53 0.68 25.48
C VAL A 420 -6.19 -0.03 26.79
N ASN A 421 -5.11 -0.82 26.78
CA ASN A 421 -4.66 -1.66 27.89
C ASN A 421 -5.69 -2.71 28.34
N GLN A 422 -6.28 -3.43 27.38
CA GLN A 422 -7.25 -4.49 27.67
C GLN A 422 -6.63 -5.70 28.38
N ASP A 423 -5.32 -5.92 28.25
CA ASP A 423 -4.62 -7.05 28.87
C ASP A 423 -4.11 -6.72 30.28
N ASN A 424 -4.38 -5.51 30.78
CA ASN A 424 -3.98 -5.02 32.10
C ASN A 424 -2.47 -5.12 32.36
N ALA A 425 -1.65 -5.03 31.31
CA ALA A 425 -0.19 -5.15 31.35
C ALA A 425 0.53 -3.82 31.05
N ALA A 426 -0.12 -2.89 30.35
CA ALA A 426 0.35 -1.52 30.16
C ALA A 426 -0.10 -0.59 31.30
N THR A 427 0.53 0.57 31.39
CA THR A 427 0.17 1.61 32.37
C THR A 427 -0.23 2.93 31.71
N HIS A 428 -0.19 3.00 30.38
CA HIS A 428 -0.33 4.25 29.63
C HIS A 428 -1.26 4.09 28.42
N ALA A 429 -1.90 5.17 27.99
CA ALA A 429 -2.58 5.19 26.69
C ALA A 429 -1.64 5.67 25.57
N LEU A 430 -0.86 6.72 25.83
CA LEU A 430 0.22 7.21 24.95
C LEU A 430 1.51 7.36 25.77
N GLN A 431 2.59 6.78 25.25
CA GLN A 431 3.87 6.69 25.93
C GLN A 431 5.01 7.27 25.07
N LEU A 432 5.86 8.09 25.68
CA LEU A 432 7.17 8.45 25.17
C LEU A 432 8.26 7.83 26.06
N GLN A 433 9.17 7.05 25.47
CA GLN A 433 10.32 6.46 26.14
C GLN A 433 11.60 6.99 25.49
N THR A 434 12.47 7.64 26.25
CA THR A 434 13.75 8.19 25.74
C THR A 434 13.58 9.09 24.51
N CYS A 435 12.45 9.77 24.38
CA CYS A 435 12.16 10.63 23.22
C CYS A 435 12.63 12.07 23.48
N THR A 436 13.07 12.78 22.43
CA THR A 436 13.49 14.19 22.58
C THR A 436 12.81 15.12 21.58
N ASN A 437 12.53 16.36 22.01
CA ASN A 437 11.93 17.41 21.20
C ASN A 437 10.59 17.04 20.55
N CYS A 438 9.84 16.10 21.13
CA CYS A 438 8.55 15.65 20.62
C CYS A 438 7.42 16.58 21.04
N SER A 439 6.40 16.73 20.19
CA SER A 439 5.20 17.51 20.43
C SER A 439 3.97 16.59 20.45
N VAL A 440 3.33 16.43 21.60
CA VAL A 440 2.11 15.63 21.77
C VAL A 440 0.95 16.61 22.00
N ILE A 441 0.16 16.89 20.96
CA ILE A 441 -0.74 18.06 20.93
C ILE A 441 -2.16 17.67 20.50
N GLY A 442 -3.16 18.01 21.32
CA GLY A 442 -4.57 17.95 20.92
C GLY A 442 -5.11 16.54 20.69
N ASN A 443 -4.50 15.52 21.29
CA ASN A 443 -5.02 14.15 21.29
C ASN A 443 -6.18 14.01 22.28
N ASN A 444 -7.19 13.22 21.90
CA ASN A 444 -8.35 12.89 22.72
C ASN A 444 -8.21 11.46 23.24
N ILE A 445 -8.03 11.29 24.55
CA ILE A 445 -7.83 9.98 25.17
C ILE A 445 -8.99 9.70 26.13
N SER A 446 -9.76 8.64 25.89
CA SER A 446 -10.97 8.32 26.67
C SER A 446 -10.91 6.91 27.25
N THR A 447 -11.47 6.75 28.44
CA THR A 447 -11.71 5.45 29.09
C THR A 447 -13.04 4.82 28.67
N ASP A 448 -13.94 5.61 28.06
CA ASP A 448 -15.34 5.32 27.70
C ASP A 448 -16.24 4.97 28.91
N THR A 449 -15.91 3.91 29.68
CA THR A 449 -16.44 3.58 31.01
C THR A 449 -15.54 2.49 31.63
N GLY A 450 -14.82 2.78 32.71
CA GLY A 450 -13.93 1.83 33.40
C GLY A 450 -12.44 2.18 33.21
N ASN A 451 -11.66 2.21 34.29
CA ASN A 451 -10.24 2.59 34.25
C ASN A 451 -9.41 1.45 33.63
N PHE A 452 -9.10 1.54 32.34
CA PHE A 452 -8.25 0.56 31.65
C PHE A 452 -6.77 0.93 31.66
N TYR A 453 -6.35 2.17 31.92
CA TYR A 453 -4.94 2.58 32.02
C TYR A 453 -4.66 3.42 33.27
N ALA A 454 -3.43 3.37 33.78
CA ALA A 454 -3.02 4.15 34.95
C ALA A 454 -2.84 5.63 34.61
N TYR A 455 -2.22 5.94 33.47
CA TYR A 455 -1.98 7.30 33.02
C TYR A 455 -2.42 7.49 31.57
N ALA A 456 -3.06 8.61 31.25
CA ALA A 456 -3.38 8.92 29.86
C ALA A 456 -2.11 9.16 29.02
N LEU A 457 -1.13 9.84 29.62
CA LEU A 457 0.11 10.27 28.98
C LEU A 457 1.28 10.05 29.95
N ARG A 458 2.42 9.54 29.44
CA ARG A 458 3.68 9.51 30.21
C ARG A 458 4.91 9.68 29.32
N ALA A 459 5.87 10.46 29.80
CA ALA A 459 7.25 10.47 29.33
C ALA A 459 8.17 9.84 30.37
N PHE A 460 8.95 8.82 30.02
CA PHE A 460 9.89 8.21 30.97
C PHE A 460 11.22 8.97 31.08
N SER A 461 11.76 9.39 29.94
CA SER A 461 13.10 9.93 29.78
C SER A 461 13.18 10.74 28.49
N GLY A 462 14.16 11.65 28.42
CA GLY A 462 14.36 12.57 27.30
C GLY A 462 13.99 14.01 27.63
N SER A 463 14.30 14.94 26.72
CA SER A 463 14.26 16.39 26.97
C SER A 463 13.56 17.14 25.84
N GLY A 464 13.04 18.33 26.14
CA GLY A 464 12.40 19.20 25.14
C GLY A 464 11.03 18.74 24.65
N ASN A 465 10.42 17.72 25.27
CA ASN A 465 9.10 17.24 24.91
C ASN A 465 8.00 18.21 25.40
N ILE A 466 7.01 18.46 24.54
CA ILE A 466 5.87 19.35 24.78
C ILE A 466 4.59 18.51 24.79
N PHE A 467 3.73 18.75 25.79
CA PHE A 467 2.45 18.08 25.92
C PHE A 467 1.30 19.10 26.01
N GLU A 468 0.37 19.03 25.07
CA GLU A 468 -0.90 19.76 25.10
C GLU A 468 -2.04 18.74 24.92
N HIS A 469 -3.01 18.68 25.84
CA HIS A 469 -4.06 17.66 25.77
C HIS A 469 -5.47 18.24 25.89
N ASN A 470 -6.41 17.66 25.13
CA ASN A 470 -7.80 18.08 25.07
C ASN A 470 -8.69 17.03 25.75
N ARG A 471 -9.11 17.29 26.99
CA ARG A 471 -10.12 16.47 27.71
C ARG A 471 -9.78 14.98 27.86
N SER A 472 -8.49 14.62 27.90
CA SER A 472 -8.10 13.25 28.16
C SER A 472 -8.58 12.78 29.55
N ASP A 473 -9.23 11.62 29.59
CA ASP A 473 -9.54 10.94 30.83
C ASP A 473 -8.24 10.54 31.50
N LYS A 474 -8.02 11.09 32.70
CA LYS A 474 -6.76 11.00 33.46
C LYS A 474 -6.30 9.57 33.78
N GLY A 475 -7.18 8.57 33.73
CA GLY A 475 -6.89 7.23 34.26
C GLY A 475 -6.81 7.23 35.79
N SER A 476 -6.41 6.10 36.39
CA SER A 476 -6.40 5.93 37.86
C SER A 476 -5.29 6.70 38.59
N SER A 477 -4.21 7.04 37.89
CA SER A 477 -3.01 7.69 38.43
C SER A 477 -2.70 9.05 37.78
N GLY A 478 -3.50 9.50 36.80
CA GLY A 478 -3.40 10.85 36.25
C GLY A 478 -2.44 11.03 35.07
N TYR A 479 -1.66 12.10 35.11
CA TYR A 479 -0.58 12.36 34.16
C TYR A 479 0.76 12.23 34.89
N ALA A 480 1.78 11.60 34.28
CA ALA A 480 3.07 11.38 34.94
C ALA A 480 4.26 11.89 34.12
N ASN A 481 5.24 12.48 34.82
CA ASN A 481 6.53 12.93 34.29
C ASN A 481 6.45 13.92 33.12
N ILE A 482 5.43 14.78 33.13
CA ILE A 482 5.39 15.99 32.32
C ILE A 482 6.12 17.05 33.15
N THR A 483 7.44 17.15 32.98
CA THR A 483 8.30 17.98 33.82
C THR A 483 7.90 19.45 33.71
N GLU A 484 7.39 20.00 34.82
CA GLU A 484 7.50 21.40 35.24
C GLU A 484 7.42 22.49 34.15
N ASP A 485 6.27 22.62 33.51
CA ASP A 485 5.51 23.86 33.64
C ASP A 485 4.12 23.56 33.10
N THR A 486 3.17 23.49 34.02
CA THR A 486 1.74 23.66 33.74
C THR A 486 1.04 22.48 33.06
N THR A 487 0.06 21.91 33.76
CA THR A 487 -0.90 21.02 33.12
C THR A 487 -1.76 21.86 32.18
N GLN A 488 -1.46 21.86 30.88
CA GLN A 488 -2.26 22.57 29.89
C GLN A 488 -3.52 21.76 29.59
N VAL A 489 -4.60 22.05 30.32
CA VAL A 489 -5.95 21.56 30.04
C VAL A 489 -6.68 22.67 29.30
N ASP A 490 -7.02 22.53 28.02
CA ASP A 490 -7.87 23.53 27.33
C ASP A 490 -7.25 24.95 27.30
N ARG A 491 -5.93 25.03 27.11
CA ARG A 491 -5.14 26.28 27.21
C ARG A 491 -5.23 26.93 28.61
N ARG A 492 -5.68 26.18 29.62
CA ARG A 492 -5.65 26.50 31.04
C ARG A 492 -4.43 25.87 31.68
N PHE A 493 -3.61 26.68 32.32
CA PHE A 493 -2.42 26.33 33.06
C PHE A 493 -2.82 26.34 34.53
N SER A 494 -2.53 25.31 35.33
CA SER A 494 -2.88 25.28 36.77
C SER A 494 -1.66 24.99 37.64
N LYS A 495 -1.49 25.73 38.75
CA LYS A 495 -0.40 25.53 39.71
C LYS A 495 -0.83 25.93 41.12
N ASP A 496 -0.51 25.08 42.12
CA ASP A 496 -0.52 25.51 43.52
C ASP A 496 0.71 26.39 43.75
N LEU A 497 0.46 27.69 43.87
CA LEU A 497 1.51 28.69 43.98
C LEU A 497 1.63 29.11 45.44
N GLY A 498 2.78 28.79 46.05
CA GLY A 498 3.11 29.19 47.42
C GLY A 498 3.08 30.70 47.60
N ASP A 499 2.97 31.16 48.84
CA ASP A 499 3.07 32.58 49.16
C ASP A 499 4.45 33.14 48.79
N ASP A 500 4.49 34.38 48.31
CA ASP A 500 5.65 35.07 47.71
C ASP A 500 6.33 34.34 46.54
N ALA A 501 5.74 33.24 46.03
CA ALA A 501 6.30 32.48 44.93
C ALA A 501 5.91 33.08 43.57
N VAL A 502 6.85 33.03 42.63
CA VAL A 502 6.62 33.42 41.23
C VAL A 502 6.49 32.19 40.35
N TRP A 503 5.55 32.27 39.43
CA TRP A 503 5.35 31.33 38.37
C TRP A 503 5.47 32.04 37.03
N SER A 504 6.38 31.57 36.17
CA SER A 504 6.45 32.02 34.79
C SER A 504 5.71 31.05 33.88
N ILE A 505 5.03 31.54 32.86
CA ILE A 505 4.26 30.75 31.91
C ILE A 505 4.64 31.21 30.50
N THR A 506 4.95 30.26 29.63
CA THR A 506 5.10 30.54 28.20
C THR A 506 3.74 30.35 27.52
N PRO A 507 3.20 31.35 26.80
CA PRO A 507 1.96 31.18 26.04
C PRO A 507 2.01 29.98 25.08
N PRO A 508 0.88 29.28 24.86
CA PRO A 508 0.82 28.17 23.90
C PRO A 508 1.33 28.57 22.52
N ARG A 509 2.06 27.67 21.85
CA ARG A 509 2.52 27.91 20.47
C ARG A 509 1.32 27.87 19.52
N GLY A 510 1.27 28.79 18.54
CA GLY A 510 0.22 28.85 17.52
C GLY A 510 -0.90 29.87 17.78
N LEU A 511 -0.94 30.51 18.95
CA LEU A 511 -1.87 31.61 19.24
C LEU A 511 -1.21 32.97 18.94
N GLY A 512 -1.57 33.60 17.82
CA GLY A 512 -1.00 34.89 17.43
C GLY A 512 -1.48 36.07 18.30
N GLN A 513 -2.66 35.95 18.89
CA GLN A 513 -3.27 36.92 19.80
C GLN A 513 -4.45 36.29 20.55
N GLY A 514 -4.89 36.90 21.64
CA GLY A 514 -6.07 36.45 22.37
C GLY A 514 -6.27 37.18 23.70
N VAL A 515 -7.04 36.56 24.59
CA VAL A 515 -7.26 36.99 25.97
C VAL A 515 -6.63 35.97 26.91
N VAL A 516 -5.88 36.44 27.89
CA VAL A 516 -5.47 35.63 29.04
C VAL A 516 -6.39 35.94 30.21
N ARG A 517 -6.92 34.91 30.87
CA ARG A 517 -7.70 35.03 32.10
C ARG A 517 -7.02 34.28 33.23
N ILE A 518 -6.83 34.93 34.36
CA ILE A 518 -6.22 34.35 35.56
C ILE A 518 -7.31 34.20 36.62
N VAL A 519 -7.46 32.99 37.14
CA VAL A 519 -8.50 32.62 38.11
C VAL A 519 -7.85 31.94 39.31
N CYS A 520 -8.12 32.43 40.51
CA CYS A 520 -7.80 31.69 41.73
C CYS A 520 -9.01 30.85 42.15
N GLU A 521 -8.79 29.57 42.42
CA GLU A 521 -9.79 28.73 43.06
C GLU A 521 -9.65 28.81 44.58
N SER A 522 -10.74 29.17 45.27
CA SER A 522 -10.96 28.71 46.63
C SER A 522 -11.97 27.57 46.58
N THR A 523 -12.02 26.74 47.63
CA THR A 523 -12.92 25.57 47.74
C THR A 523 -14.41 25.88 47.61
N SER A 524 -14.81 27.15 47.50
CA SER A 524 -16.22 27.57 47.38
C SER A 524 -16.51 28.69 46.36
N ASN A 525 -15.51 29.37 45.76
CA ASN A 525 -15.80 30.40 44.75
C ASN A 525 -14.58 30.75 43.86
N PRO A 526 -14.58 30.42 42.54
CA PRO A 526 -13.52 30.85 41.63
C PRO A 526 -13.55 32.36 41.45
N THR A 527 -12.44 33.04 41.71
CA THR A 527 -12.33 34.49 41.56
C THR A 527 -11.43 34.82 40.38
N VAL A 528 -11.93 35.57 39.39
CA VAL A 528 -11.09 36.14 38.33
C VAL A 528 -10.21 37.23 38.94
N ARG A 529 -8.90 37.09 38.73
CA ARG A 529 -7.87 37.96 39.30
C ARG A 529 -7.19 38.81 38.23
N GLY A 530 -7.10 38.35 36.99
CA GLY A 530 -6.58 39.16 35.89
C GLY A 530 -7.24 38.78 34.58
N GLU A 531 -7.45 39.75 33.69
CA GLU A 531 -7.88 39.51 32.32
C GLU A 531 -7.24 40.54 31.40
N PHE A 532 -6.43 40.11 30.43
CA PHE A 532 -5.75 41.01 29.51
C PHE A 532 -5.68 40.44 28.11
N PHE A 533 -5.62 41.32 27.12
CA PHE A 533 -5.35 40.92 25.75
C PHE A 533 -3.85 40.73 25.56
N TYR A 534 -3.46 39.72 24.81
CA TYR A 534 -2.07 39.51 24.41
C TYR A 534 -1.95 39.41 22.91
N ARG A 535 -0.79 39.80 22.40
CA ARG A 535 -0.37 39.58 21.01
C ARG A 535 1.04 39.04 21.00
N VAL A 536 1.24 37.91 20.32
CA VAL A 536 2.56 37.32 20.11
C VAL A 536 3.17 38.01 18.89
N VAL A 537 4.28 38.72 19.10
CA VAL A 537 4.95 39.52 18.07
C VAL A 537 6.09 38.74 17.41
N SER A 538 6.68 37.77 18.14
CA SER A 538 7.64 36.77 17.66
C SER A 538 7.71 35.60 18.64
N SER A 539 8.51 34.56 18.37
CA SER A 539 8.73 33.44 19.31
C SER A 539 9.36 33.85 20.65
N ALA A 540 9.83 35.10 20.78
CA ALA A 540 10.51 35.63 21.97
C ALA A 540 9.85 36.90 22.55
N ALA A 541 8.84 37.48 21.88
CA ALA A 541 8.25 38.74 22.30
C ALA A 541 6.72 38.70 22.30
N MET A 542 6.12 39.16 23.40
CA MET A 542 4.67 39.31 23.57
C MET A 542 4.34 40.72 24.03
N THR A 543 3.31 41.35 23.48
CA THR A 543 2.73 42.58 24.04
C THR A 543 1.44 42.25 24.78
N ALA A 544 1.31 42.71 26.03
CA ALA A 544 0.06 42.64 26.77
C ALA A 544 -0.64 44.01 26.76
N MET A 545 -1.92 44.00 26.40
CA MET A 545 -2.84 45.13 26.55
C MET A 545 -3.74 44.83 27.75
N TRP A 546 -3.37 45.40 28.88
CA TRP A 546 -4.04 45.23 30.16
C TRP A 546 -5.44 45.85 30.19
N LYS A 547 -6.36 45.21 30.91
CA LYS A 547 -7.62 45.80 31.34
C LYS A 547 -7.37 46.36 32.73
N ALA A 548 -7.68 47.63 32.97
CA ALA A 548 -7.26 48.39 34.16
C ALA A 548 -7.18 47.59 35.50
N PRO A 549 -6.19 47.90 36.38
CA PRO A 549 -5.96 47.18 37.62
C PRO A 549 -7.23 46.90 38.41
N SER A 550 -7.37 45.69 38.92
CA SER A 550 -8.54 45.28 39.70
C SER A 550 -8.26 45.38 41.19
N ALA A 551 -9.31 45.35 42.02
CA ALA A 551 -9.15 45.25 43.48
C ALA A 551 -8.49 43.93 43.93
N THR A 552 -8.19 43.02 43.02
CA THR A 552 -7.72 41.66 43.29
C THR A 552 -6.37 41.32 42.66
N SER A 553 -5.77 42.25 41.90
CA SER A 553 -4.46 42.10 41.25
C SER A 553 -3.77 43.42 40.96
N ALA A 554 -2.43 43.38 40.99
CA ALA A 554 -1.56 44.40 40.43
C ALA A 554 -1.03 43.91 39.08
N GLU A 555 -0.95 44.80 38.09
CA GLU A 555 -0.50 44.48 36.74
C GLU A 555 0.78 45.27 36.45
N THR A 556 1.81 44.60 35.92
CA THR A 556 3.13 45.19 35.64
C THR A 556 3.75 44.60 34.37
N THR A 557 4.97 45.02 34.03
CA THR A 557 5.72 44.53 32.87
C THR A 557 7.14 44.13 33.26
N GLY A 558 7.67 43.09 32.61
CA GLY A 558 9.01 42.55 32.86
C GLY A 558 9.03 41.31 33.76
N ALA A 559 10.20 40.72 33.95
CA ALA A 559 10.33 39.52 34.78
C ALA A 559 10.04 39.81 36.26
N LEU A 560 9.37 38.87 36.94
CA LEU A 560 9.20 38.90 38.40
C LEU A 560 10.20 37.95 39.06
N THR A 561 10.78 38.36 40.19
CA THR A 561 11.77 37.57 40.94
C THR A 561 11.29 37.13 42.32
N GLY A 562 10.05 37.47 42.69
CA GLY A 562 9.50 37.26 44.04
C GLY A 562 9.96 38.38 44.97
N THR A 563 9.01 39.05 45.60
CA THR A 563 9.23 40.11 46.57
C THR A 563 8.49 39.75 47.85
N THR A 564 9.18 39.84 48.99
CA THR A 564 8.54 39.64 50.29
C THR A 564 7.53 40.76 50.55
N GLY A 565 6.26 40.41 50.71
CA GLY A 565 5.25 41.34 51.25
C GLY A 565 3.81 40.93 51.01
N THR A 566 2.94 41.29 51.97
CA THR A 566 1.52 40.93 52.02
C THR A 566 0.65 42.14 51.68
N ASP A 567 0.43 42.41 50.40
CA ASP A 567 -0.60 43.34 49.93
C ASP A 567 -1.97 42.66 49.71
N GLY A 568 -2.02 41.32 49.82
CA GLY A 568 -3.26 40.54 49.76
C GLY A 568 -3.82 40.34 48.35
N ILE A 569 -3.04 40.70 47.32
CA ILE A 569 -3.40 40.61 45.90
C ILE A 569 -2.39 39.72 45.15
N MET A 570 -2.61 39.47 43.85
CA MET A 570 -1.59 38.81 43.00
C MET A 570 -0.94 39.84 42.09
N THR A 571 0.37 39.72 41.85
CA THR A 571 1.03 40.49 40.80
C THR A 571 1.02 39.67 39.52
N VAL A 572 0.54 40.26 38.44
CA VAL A 572 0.63 39.67 37.09
C VAL A 572 1.55 40.54 36.26
N SER A 573 2.51 39.93 35.59
CA SER A 573 3.42 40.64 34.68
C SER A 573 3.48 39.96 33.33
N ALA A 574 3.59 40.77 32.28
CA ALA A 574 3.92 40.28 30.95
C ALA A 574 5.31 40.82 30.58
N ASP A 575 6.24 39.91 30.28
CA ASP A 575 7.59 40.27 29.87
C ASP A 575 7.72 40.20 28.35
N VAL A 576 7.77 41.39 27.75
CA VAL A 576 8.03 41.60 26.31
C VAL A 576 9.35 41.00 25.84
N THR A 577 10.35 40.85 26.72
CA THR A 577 11.70 40.42 26.35
C THR A 577 11.84 38.89 26.32
N SER A 578 11.23 38.21 27.30
CA SER A 578 11.25 36.74 27.38
C SER A 578 10.03 36.08 26.72
N GLY A 579 8.98 36.84 26.43
CA GLY A 579 7.72 36.31 25.90
C GLY A 579 6.91 35.53 26.94
N LYS A 580 7.17 35.73 28.24
CA LYS A 580 6.54 34.99 29.34
C LYS A 580 5.56 35.84 30.15
N ILE A 581 4.55 35.19 30.71
CA ILE A 581 3.65 35.75 31.72
C ILE A 581 4.17 35.32 33.09
N TYR A 582 4.32 36.24 34.02
CA TYR A 582 4.68 35.96 35.40
C TYR A 582 3.48 36.20 36.31
N ILE A 583 3.27 35.31 37.26
CA ILE A 583 2.28 35.45 38.33
C ILE A 583 2.99 35.27 39.65
N GLU A 584 2.87 36.27 40.50
CA GLU A 584 3.37 36.24 41.87
C GLU A 584 2.17 36.14 42.81
N ASN A 585 2.20 35.14 43.69
CA ASN A 585 1.21 35.02 44.74
C ASN A 585 1.65 35.82 45.96
N ARG A 586 0.91 36.87 46.32
CA ARG A 586 1.15 37.70 47.53
C ARG A 586 -0.01 37.66 48.52
N ARG A 587 -0.75 36.54 48.52
CA ARG A 587 -2.01 36.38 49.25
C ARG A 587 -1.83 36.10 50.73
N GLY A 588 -0.61 35.87 51.21
CA GLY A 588 -0.34 35.41 52.58
C GLY A 588 -0.58 33.91 52.77
N SER A 589 -0.88 33.16 51.71
CA SER A 589 -1.07 31.70 51.74
C SER A 589 -0.95 31.11 50.33
N SER A 590 -0.67 29.81 50.24
CA SER A 590 -0.71 29.08 48.96
C SER A 590 -2.09 29.17 48.31
N VAL A 591 -2.14 29.25 46.98
CA VAL A 591 -3.40 29.29 46.21
C VAL A 591 -3.24 28.55 44.88
N ILE A 592 -4.31 27.86 44.48
CA ILE A 592 -4.39 27.28 43.14
C ILE A 592 -4.68 28.42 42.15
N VAL A 593 -3.70 28.71 41.31
CA VAL A 593 -3.80 29.67 40.22
C VAL A 593 -4.06 28.93 38.91
N ASN A 594 -5.11 29.34 38.21
CA ASN A 594 -5.44 28.91 36.87
C ASN A 594 -5.22 30.05 35.88
N VAL A 595 -4.65 29.78 34.71
CA VAL A 595 -4.39 30.77 33.64
C VAL A 595 -4.89 30.23 32.33
N GLU A 596 -5.95 30.81 31.78
CA GLU A 596 -6.62 30.40 30.56
C GLU A 596 -6.23 31.32 29.40
N PHE A 597 -5.67 30.75 28.32
CA PHE A 597 -5.47 31.45 27.05
C PHE A 597 -6.66 31.20 26.12
N MET A 598 -7.48 32.21 25.90
CA MET A 598 -8.62 32.19 24.98
C MET A 598 -8.23 32.92 23.70
N GLY A 599 -8.48 32.38 22.51
CA GLY A 599 -8.04 33.02 21.26
C GLY A 599 -8.12 32.16 20.02
#